data_AF-K0J5W6-F1
#
_entry.id   AF-K0J5W6-F1
#
_cell.length_a   1.000
_cell.length_b   1.000
_cell.length_c   1.000
_cell.angle_alpha   90.00
_cell.angle_beta   90.00
_cell.angle_gamma   90.00
#
_symmetry.space_group_name_H-M   'P 1'
#
loop_
_entity.id
_entity.type
_entity.pdbx_description
1 polymer ?
#
loop_
_entity_poly.entity_id
_entity_poly.type
_entity_poly.pdbx_seq_one_letter_code
_entity_poly.pdbx_strand_id
1 'polypeptide(L)'
;MMRLSEKSIEELYDLEEKELELLEKEENRGYYHLINIYESILRELQRLKMSAEEIEYVRKKIIRICIDYGTYLKTVYRKDDHSAKTALNRALKYDRKIPIVHYRLGFLSYKEGKYAQSLNYFTNANTLNETYKNKKYCLTNQQLYNTQLYLMNSAFKIAESANETLQELKQDSSIELIPNLEQSSYLAIIDGIDNHLEENAFTVVKQEDSFSCSKEKSEEIIDHYERSNHLILYFADRENSLIYKGRSVQLLGNQAELLRYFLLHTTEDRPAHKHVFEPIITINIKRNEILNATYRQNIRRIREKIRDVGIEETIIENKTINNNPTYYFNHKIPYIIIHRTDTSFLLSV
;
A
#
# COMPACT_ATOMS: atom_id res chain seq x y z
N MET A 1 2.59 -25.94 -24.00
CA MET A 1 2.36 -25.71 -22.56
C MET A 1 0.85 -25.54 -22.38
N MET A 2 0.22 -26.35 -21.53
CA MET A 2 -1.25 -26.42 -21.36
C MET A 2 -1.79 -25.10 -20.78
N ARG A 3 -2.97 -24.62 -21.23
CA ARG A 3 -3.55 -23.37 -20.72
C ARG A 3 -4.09 -23.56 -19.30
N LEU A 4 -4.07 -22.53 -18.46
CA LEU A 4 -4.64 -22.60 -17.10
C LEU A 4 -6.12 -23.03 -17.08
N SER A 5 -6.86 -22.80 -18.17
CA SER A 5 -8.26 -23.19 -18.33
C SER A 5 -8.47 -24.68 -18.61
N GLU A 6 -7.41 -25.43 -18.87
CA GLU A 6 -7.44 -26.85 -19.25
C GLU A 6 -6.96 -27.76 -18.11
N LYS A 7 -6.63 -27.18 -16.95
CA LYS A 7 -6.03 -27.87 -15.81
C LYS A 7 -7.07 -28.37 -14.82
N SER A 8 -6.78 -29.50 -14.17
CA SER A 8 -7.59 -29.98 -13.04
C SER A 8 -7.46 -29.07 -11.83
N ILE A 9 -8.37 -29.22 -10.87
CA ILE A 9 -8.31 -28.48 -9.61
C ILE A 9 -7.04 -28.82 -8.81
N GLU A 10 -6.59 -30.08 -8.81
CA GLU A 10 -5.34 -30.48 -8.15
C GLU A 10 -4.13 -29.82 -8.83
N GLU A 11 -4.06 -29.86 -10.16
CA GLU A 11 -2.96 -29.22 -10.90
C GLU A 11 -2.89 -27.71 -10.65
N LEU A 12 -4.04 -27.05 -10.45
CA LEU A 12 -4.08 -25.63 -10.13
C LEU A 12 -3.56 -25.33 -8.72
N TYR A 13 -3.84 -26.21 -7.75
CA TYR A 13 -3.27 -26.09 -6.40
C TYR A 13 -1.76 -26.37 -6.37
N ASP A 14 -1.28 -27.34 -7.14
CA ASP A 14 0.16 -27.59 -7.28
C ASP A 14 0.89 -26.37 -7.89
N LEU A 15 0.24 -25.69 -8.84
CA LEU A 15 0.76 -24.44 -9.40
C LEU A 15 0.72 -23.28 -8.40
N GLU A 16 -0.31 -23.19 -7.56
CA GLU A 16 -0.37 -22.20 -6.47
C GLU A 16 0.83 -22.36 -5.53
N GLU A 17 1.08 -23.58 -5.05
CA GLU A 17 2.18 -23.87 -4.11
C GLU A 17 3.54 -23.49 -4.73
N LYS A 18 3.77 -23.89 -5.98
CA LYS A 18 4.99 -23.54 -6.71
C LYS A 18 5.16 -22.03 -6.89
N GLU A 19 4.10 -21.31 -7.25
CA GLU A 19 4.20 -19.87 -7.47
C GLU A 19 4.46 -19.11 -6.16
N LEU A 20 3.87 -19.57 -5.04
CA LEU A 20 4.16 -19.04 -3.71
C LEU A 20 5.62 -19.25 -3.31
N GLU A 21 6.20 -20.42 -3.58
CA GLU A 21 7.63 -20.68 -3.34
C GLU A 21 8.55 -19.76 -4.16
N LEU A 22 8.18 -19.47 -5.41
CA LEU A 22 8.96 -18.58 -6.28
C LEU A 22 8.90 -17.13 -5.79
N LEU A 23 7.72 -16.66 -5.38
CA LEU A 23 7.54 -15.35 -4.76
C LEU A 23 8.36 -15.23 -3.47
N GLU A 24 8.41 -16.31 -2.68
CA GLU A 24 9.28 -16.35 -1.51
C GLU A 24 10.76 -16.30 -1.86
N LYS A 25 11.21 -16.77 -3.01
CA LYS A 25 12.62 -16.75 -3.43
C LYS A 25 13.08 -15.41 -4.03
N GLU A 26 12.20 -14.40 -4.06
CA GLU A 26 12.46 -13.07 -4.63
C GLU A 26 12.84 -13.12 -6.12
N GLU A 27 12.52 -14.21 -6.80
CA GLU A 27 12.67 -14.30 -8.25
C GLU A 27 11.66 -13.35 -8.87
N ASN A 28 12.14 -12.24 -9.46
CA ASN A 28 11.49 -11.12 -10.18
C ASN A 28 10.12 -11.35 -10.88
N ARG A 29 9.16 -11.97 -10.19
CA ARG A 29 7.82 -12.34 -10.66
C ARG A 29 6.85 -11.61 -9.78
N GLY A 30 6.04 -10.74 -10.37
CA GLY A 30 4.98 -10.09 -9.62
C GLY A 30 3.77 -11.01 -9.41
N TYR A 31 2.81 -10.55 -8.60
CA TYR A 31 1.66 -11.35 -8.15
C TYR A 31 0.60 -11.63 -9.24
N TYR A 32 0.81 -11.18 -10.48
CA TYR A 32 -0.14 -11.32 -11.58
C TYR A 32 -0.46 -12.79 -11.91
N HIS A 33 0.57 -13.64 -11.94
CA HIS A 33 0.38 -15.07 -12.25
C HIS A 33 -0.47 -15.76 -11.16
N LEU A 34 -0.20 -15.43 -9.89
CA LEU A 34 -0.92 -15.98 -8.75
C LEU A 34 -2.41 -15.59 -8.78
N ILE A 35 -2.74 -14.34 -9.14
CA ILE A 35 -4.14 -13.93 -9.32
C ILE A 35 -4.82 -14.78 -10.40
N ASN A 36 -4.17 -14.99 -11.54
CA ASN A 36 -4.75 -15.78 -12.63
C ASN A 36 -4.95 -17.26 -12.24
N ILE A 37 -4.03 -17.84 -11.44
CA ILE A 37 -4.22 -19.18 -10.86
C ILE A 37 -5.50 -19.20 -10.02
N TYR A 38 -5.65 -18.27 -9.07
CA TYR A 38 -6.85 -18.24 -8.22
C TYR A 38 -8.13 -17.96 -9.00
N GLU A 39 -8.09 -17.13 -10.04
CA GLU A 39 -9.24 -16.93 -10.93
C GLU A 39 -9.63 -18.22 -11.66
N SER A 40 -8.65 -19.04 -12.07
CA SER A 40 -8.90 -20.37 -12.64
C SER A 40 -9.45 -21.35 -11.60
N ILE A 41 -8.86 -21.40 -10.39
CA ILE A 41 -9.37 -22.21 -9.27
C ILE A 41 -10.83 -21.87 -9.00
N LEU A 42 -11.16 -20.58 -8.91
CA LEU A 42 -12.53 -20.12 -8.64
C LEU A 42 -13.52 -20.60 -9.71
N ARG A 43 -13.14 -20.54 -11.00
CA ARG A 43 -13.99 -21.03 -12.11
C ARG A 43 -14.22 -22.54 -12.01
N GLU A 44 -13.18 -23.30 -11.70
CA GLU A 44 -13.27 -24.75 -11.54
C GLU A 44 -14.12 -25.13 -10.32
N LEU A 45 -13.95 -24.46 -9.17
CA LEU A 45 -14.80 -24.68 -7.99
C LEU A 45 -16.29 -24.41 -8.29
N GLN A 46 -16.58 -23.35 -9.07
CA GLN A 46 -17.94 -23.05 -9.53
C GLN A 46 -18.48 -24.14 -10.47
N ARG A 47 -17.65 -24.62 -11.41
CA ARG A 47 -18.01 -25.70 -12.34
C ARG A 47 -18.32 -27.02 -11.61
N LEU A 48 -17.51 -27.34 -10.61
CA LEU A 48 -17.65 -28.52 -9.75
C LEU A 48 -18.77 -28.39 -8.71
N LYS A 49 -19.43 -27.22 -8.61
CA LYS A 49 -20.49 -26.92 -7.64
C LYS A 49 -20.04 -27.16 -6.19
N MET A 50 -18.80 -26.77 -5.88
CA MET A 50 -18.25 -26.83 -4.53
C MET A 50 -19.02 -25.93 -3.56
N SER A 51 -18.72 -26.07 -2.27
CA SER A 51 -19.42 -25.33 -1.23
C SER A 51 -19.25 -23.81 -1.40
N ALA A 52 -20.26 -23.05 -0.95
CA ALA A 52 -20.18 -21.59 -0.96
C ALA A 52 -19.00 -21.07 -0.12
N GLU A 53 -18.60 -21.81 0.92
CA GLU A 53 -17.49 -21.46 1.81
C GLU A 53 -16.13 -21.53 1.09
N GLU A 54 -15.89 -22.60 0.31
CA GLU A 54 -14.64 -22.75 -0.47
C GLU A 54 -14.52 -21.70 -1.57
N ILE A 55 -15.63 -21.42 -2.27
CA ILE A 55 -15.71 -20.36 -3.27
C ILE A 55 -15.41 -18.99 -2.63
N GLU A 56 -15.98 -18.72 -1.46
CA GLU A 56 -15.75 -17.48 -0.72
C GLU A 56 -14.31 -17.38 -0.20
N TYR A 57 -13.71 -18.49 0.21
CA TYR A 57 -12.31 -18.54 0.65
C TYR A 57 -11.36 -18.11 -0.47
N VAL A 58 -11.51 -18.69 -1.68
CA VAL A 58 -10.67 -18.32 -2.84
C VAL A 58 -10.95 -16.87 -3.27
N ARG A 59 -12.21 -16.43 -3.23
CA ARG A 59 -12.56 -15.02 -3.51
C ARG A 59 -11.83 -14.06 -2.57
N LYS A 60 -11.81 -14.34 -1.27
CA LYS A 60 -11.09 -13.54 -0.28
C LYS A 60 -9.58 -13.51 -0.53
N LYS A 61 -8.98 -14.62 -0.99
CA LYS A 61 -7.57 -14.65 -1.40
C LYS A 61 -7.30 -13.71 -2.59
N ILE A 62 -8.14 -13.74 -3.62
CA ILE A 62 -8.00 -12.83 -4.78
C ILE A 62 -8.11 -11.38 -4.34
N ILE A 63 -9.15 -11.02 -3.57
CA ILE A 63 -9.33 -9.66 -3.05
C ILE A 63 -8.09 -9.22 -2.27
N ARG A 64 -7.59 -10.08 -1.36
CA ARG A 64 -6.40 -9.79 -0.56
C ARG A 64 -5.19 -9.49 -1.44
N ILE A 65 -4.90 -10.33 -2.44
CA ILE A 65 -3.72 -10.14 -3.30
C ILE A 65 -3.84 -8.86 -4.12
N CYS A 66 -5.02 -8.60 -4.67
CA CYS A 66 -5.29 -7.39 -5.44
C CYS A 66 -5.13 -6.11 -4.61
N ILE A 67 -5.57 -6.12 -3.34
CA ILE A 67 -5.42 -4.97 -2.45
C ILE A 67 -3.97 -4.87 -1.98
N ASP A 68 -3.43 -5.92 -1.38
CA ASP A 68 -2.17 -5.86 -0.64
C ASP A 68 -0.96 -5.72 -1.57
N TYR A 69 -1.03 -6.31 -2.77
CA TYR A 69 0.09 -6.40 -3.71
C TYR A 69 -0.20 -5.84 -5.12
N GLY A 70 -1.35 -5.17 -5.30
CA GLY A 70 -1.77 -4.65 -6.61
C GLY A 70 -0.78 -3.66 -7.24
N THR A 71 -0.01 -2.93 -6.43
CA THR A 71 1.04 -2.03 -6.91
C THR A 71 2.29 -2.79 -7.42
N TYR A 72 2.49 -4.04 -7.02
CA TYR A 72 3.66 -4.87 -7.31
C TYR A 72 3.37 -6.03 -8.30
N LEU A 73 2.36 -5.90 -9.17
CA LEU A 73 1.94 -7.01 -10.06
C LEU A 73 2.96 -7.37 -11.14
N LYS A 74 3.77 -6.42 -11.60
CA LYS A 74 4.78 -6.66 -12.64
C LYS A 74 6.11 -7.11 -12.05
N THR A 75 6.52 -6.49 -10.94
CA THR A 75 7.75 -6.81 -10.20
C THR A 75 7.52 -6.59 -8.73
N VAL A 76 8.20 -7.37 -7.88
CA VAL A 76 8.08 -7.27 -6.42
C VAL A 76 8.76 -6.04 -5.80
N TYR A 77 9.62 -5.36 -6.56
CA TYR A 77 10.40 -4.19 -6.11
C TYR A 77 9.81 -2.84 -6.53
N ARG A 78 9.15 -2.78 -7.70
CA ARG A 78 8.68 -1.52 -8.29
C ARG A 78 7.15 -1.40 -8.29
N LYS A 79 6.66 -0.29 -7.74
CA LYS A 79 5.27 0.14 -7.76
C LYS A 79 4.88 0.63 -9.17
N ASP A 80 3.73 0.18 -9.67
CA ASP A 80 3.16 0.57 -10.96
C ASP A 80 1.69 0.96 -10.80
N ASP A 81 1.38 2.26 -10.96
CA ASP A 81 0.04 2.81 -10.78
C ASP A 81 -0.99 2.16 -11.70
N HIS A 82 -0.61 1.82 -12.93
CA HIS A 82 -1.49 1.14 -13.88
C HIS A 82 -1.85 -0.29 -13.42
N SER A 83 -0.85 -1.03 -12.93
CA SER A 83 -1.06 -2.33 -12.30
C SER A 83 -1.94 -2.22 -11.07
N ALA A 84 -1.67 -1.23 -10.19
CA ALA A 84 -2.47 -0.97 -9.00
C ALA A 84 -3.94 -0.76 -9.36
N LYS A 85 -4.22 0.12 -10.32
CA LYS A 85 -5.56 0.37 -10.82
C LYS A 85 -6.24 -0.89 -11.36
N THR A 86 -5.50 -1.71 -12.11
CA THR A 86 -6.04 -2.96 -12.67
C THR A 86 -6.38 -3.97 -11.58
N ALA A 87 -5.49 -4.18 -10.60
CA ALA A 87 -5.76 -5.06 -9.47
C ALA A 87 -6.91 -4.57 -8.59
N LEU A 88 -6.95 -3.28 -8.27
CA LEU A 88 -8.03 -2.68 -7.48
C LEU A 88 -9.39 -2.84 -8.19
N ASN A 89 -9.44 -2.60 -9.50
CA ASN A 89 -10.66 -2.86 -10.29
C ASN A 89 -11.02 -4.35 -10.33
N ARG A 90 -10.05 -5.27 -10.34
CA ARG A 90 -10.32 -6.71 -10.19
C ARG A 90 -10.91 -7.02 -8.82
N ALA A 91 -10.41 -6.44 -7.73
CA ALA A 91 -11.00 -6.62 -6.39
C ALA A 91 -12.47 -6.19 -6.37
N LEU A 92 -12.82 -5.06 -7.00
CA LEU A 92 -14.21 -4.59 -7.10
C LEU A 92 -15.13 -5.53 -7.90
N LYS A 93 -14.60 -6.40 -8.78
CA LYS A 93 -15.42 -7.43 -9.44
C LYS A 93 -15.96 -8.46 -8.45
N TYR A 94 -15.20 -8.73 -7.39
CA TYR A 94 -15.52 -9.74 -6.38
C TYR A 94 -16.27 -9.16 -5.18
N ASP A 95 -15.94 -7.92 -4.79
CA ASP A 95 -16.70 -7.18 -3.79
C ASP A 95 -16.64 -5.67 -4.11
N ARG A 96 -17.79 -5.12 -4.53
CA ARG A 96 -17.92 -3.72 -4.96
C ARG A 96 -17.87 -2.73 -3.80
N LYS A 97 -18.00 -3.20 -2.56
CA LYS A 97 -18.22 -2.35 -1.37
C LYS A 97 -16.97 -2.14 -0.52
N ILE A 98 -15.79 -2.54 -1.01
CA ILE A 98 -14.55 -2.48 -0.23
C ILE A 98 -14.06 -1.01 -0.09
N PRO A 99 -14.10 -0.40 1.10
CA PRO A 99 -13.78 1.03 1.28
C PRO A 99 -12.33 1.39 0.90
N ILE A 100 -11.36 0.58 1.34
CA ILE A 100 -9.94 0.83 1.04
C ILE A 100 -9.62 0.79 -0.47
N VAL A 101 -10.42 0.04 -1.25
CA VAL A 101 -10.23 -0.02 -2.71
C VAL A 101 -10.68 1.28 -3.35
N HIS A 102 -11.85 1.80 -2.95
CA HIS A 102 -12.33 3.11 -3.42
C HIS A 102 -11.38 4.23 -3.01
N TYR A 103 -10.89 4.22 -1.77
CA TYR A 103 -9.87 5.17 -1.30
C TYR A 103 -8.65 5.20 -2.23
N ARG A 104 -8.03 4.05 -2.50
CA ARG A 104 -6.83 3.95 -3.33
C ARG A 104 -7.09 4.30 -4.80
N LEU A 105 -8.25 3.93 -5.34
CA LEU A 105 -8.65 4.34 -6.69
C LEU A 105 -8.87 5.86 -6.78
N GLY A 106 -9.38 6.49 -5.72
CA GLY A 106 -9.51 7.95 -5.60
C GLY A 106 -8.17 8.64 -5.78
N PHE A 107 -7.15 8.20 -5.03
CA PHE A 107 -5.78 8.72 -5.16
C PHE A 107 -5.19 8.56 -6.56
N LEU A 108 -5.35 7.38 -7.17
CA LEU A 108 -4.86 7.13 -8.53
C LEU A 108 -5.56 8.03 -9.55
N SER A 109 -6.89 8.19 -9.44
CA SER A 109 -7.65 9.10 -10.30
C SER A 109 -7.28 10.56 -10.07
N TYR A 110 -7.04 10.97 -8.83
CA TYR A 110 -6.59 12.31 -8.48
C TYR A 110 -5.24 12.62 -9.15
N LYS A 111 -4.27 11.72 -9.01
CA LYS A 111 -2.94 11.84 -9.63
C LYS A 111 -3.00 11.89 -11.16
N GLU A 112 -3.98 11.23 -11.77
CA GLU A 112 -4.24 11.29 -13.22
C GLU A 112 -4.98 12.58 -13.66
N GLY A 113 -5.28 13.51 -12.76
CA GLY A 113 -6.08 14.72 -13.05
C GLY A 113 -7.57 14.46 -13.30
N LYS A 114 -8.06 13.25 -12.99
CA LYS A 114 -9.46 12.85 -13.22
C LYS A 114 -10.31 13.17 -11.99
N TYR A 115 -10.44 14.46 -11.68
CA TYR A 115 -11.03 14.93 -10.43
C TYR A 115 -12.49 14.49 -10.21
N ALA A 116 -13.31 14.41 -11.26
CA ALA A 116 -14.68 13.89 -11.15
C ALA A 116 -14.74 12.41 -10.74
N GLN A 117 -13.82 11.58 -11.26
CA GLN A 117 -13.71 10.17 -10.88
C GLN A 117 -13.17 10.05 -9.45
N SER A 118 -12.14 10.83 -9.13
CA SER A 118 -11.55 10.94 -7.79
C SER A 118 -12.62 11.24 -6.73
N LEU A 119 -13.44 12.27 -6.97
CA LEU A 119 -14.53 12.68 -6.09
C LEU A 119 -15.53 11.54 -5.84
N ASN A 120 -15.94 10.83 -6.88
CA ASN A 120 -16.85 9.68 -6.75
C ASN A 120 -16.22 8.55 -5.91
N TYR A 121 -14.96 8.21 -6.18
CA TYR A 121 -14.25 7.20 -5.41
C TYR A 121 -14.10 7.58 -3.93
N PHE A 122 -13.71 8.81 -3.61
CA PHE A 122 -13.61 9.24 -2.22
C PHE A 122 -14.97 9.29 -1.51
N THR A 123 -16.03 9.68 -2.22
CA THR A 123 -17.40 9.64 -1.69
C THR A 123 -17.79 8.20 -1.33
N ASN A 124 -17.57 7.25 -2.25
CA ASN A 124 -17.83 5.83 -2.00
C ASN A 124 -16.99 5.29 -0.86
N ALA A 125 -15.70 5.66 -0.78
CA ALA A 125 -14.81 5.24 0.28
C ALA A 125 -15.36 5.66 1.65
N ASN A 126 -15.87 6.89 1.78
CA ASN A 126 -16.46 7.40 3.01
C ASN A 126 -17.78 6.68 3.36
N THR A 127 -18.74 6.64 2.43
CA THR A 127 -20.07 6.04 2.67
C THR A 127 -19.99 4.55 2.96
N LEU A 128 -19.12 3.82 2.27
CA LEU A 128 -18.99 2.38 2.46
C LEU A 128 -18.26 2.05 3.76
N ASN A 129 -17.36 2.92 4.25
CA ASN A 129 -16.57 2.64 5.44
C ASN A 129 -17.42 2.37 6.69
N GLU A 130 -18.53 3.09 6.84
CA GLU A 130 -19.45 2.98 7.98
C GLU A 130 -20.17 1.63 8.02
N THR A 131 -20.54 1.11 6.85
CA THR A 131 -21.43 -0.05 6.72
C THR A 131 -20.68 -1.35 6.38
N TYR A 132 -19.40 -1.26 6.04
CA TYR A 132 -18.62 -2.43 5.63
C TYR A 132 -18.27 -3.35 6.82
N LYS A 133 -18.54 -4.64 6.65
CA LYS A 133 -18.45 -5.64 7.73
C LYS A 133 -17.00 -6.01 8.06
N ASN A 134 -16.14 -6.11 7.05
CA ASN A 134 -14.77 -6.55 7.26
C ASN A 134 -13.86 -5.37 7.60
N LYS A 135 -13.61 -5.20 8.91
CA LYS A 135 -12.82 -4.09 9.47
C LYS A 135 -11.38 -4.04 8.94
N LYS A 136 -10.82 -5.14 8.45
CA LYS A 136 -9.48 -5.16 7.82
C LYS A 136 -9.40 -4.22 6.60
N TYR A 137 -10.52 -4.04 5.87
CA TYR A 137 -10.56 -3.20 4.68
C TYR A 137 -11.32 -1.88 4.89
N CYS A 138 -11.67 -1.58 6.14
CA CYS A 138 -12.12 -0.24 6.52
C CYS A 138 -10.91 0.71 6.55
N LEU A 139 -11.22 2.00 6.45
CA LEU A 139 -10.26 3.08 6.51
C LEU A 139 -9.90 3.40 7.96
N THR A 140 -8.61 3.69 8.19
CA THR A 140 -8.11 4.30 9.41
C THR A 140 -8.54 5.77 9.52
N ASN A 141 -8.41 6.37 10.71
CA ASN A 141 -8.71 7.80 10.91
C ASN A 141 -7.87 8.69 10.00
N GLN A 142 -6.59 8.36 9.77
CA GLN A 142 -5.75 9.11 8.85
C GLN A 142 -6.26 9.01 7.41
N GLN A 143 -6.65 7.82 6.97
CA GLN A 143 -7.20 7.63 5.63
C GLN A 143 -8.55 8.33 5.48
N LEU A 144 -9.39 8.37 6.51
CA LEU A 144 -10.64 9.13 6.51
C LEU A 144 -10.37 10.64 6.41
N TYR A 145 -9.42 11.17 7.18
CA TYR A 145 -9.00 12.57 7.10
C TYR A 145 -8.53 12.91 5.67
N ASN A 146 -7.63 12.09 5.13
CA ASN A 146 -7.15 12.24 3.76
C ASN A 146 -8.31 12.14 2.75
N THR A 147 -9.26 11.22 2.94
CA THR A 147 -10.45 11.09 2.07
C THR A 147 -11.21 12.41 1.98
N GLN A 148 -11.44 13.09 3.10
CA GLN A 148 -12.14 14.37 3.12
C GLN A 148 -11.34 15.47 2.42
N LEU A 149 -10.03 15.52 2.67
CA LEU A 149 -9.15 16.51 2.06
C LEU A 149 -9.12 16.39 0.53
N TYR A 150 -8.91 15.18 0.01
CA TYR A 150 -8.87 14.96 -1.43
C TYR A 150 -10.26 15.02 -2.10
N LEU A 151 -11.34 14.70 -1.38
CA LEU A 151 -12.71 14.92 -1.85
C LEU A 151 -12.96 16.42 -2.05
N MET A 152 -12.65 17.23 -1.04
CA MET A 152 -12.76 18.68 -1.08
C MET A 152 -11.93 19.24 -2.24
N ASN A 153 -10.67 18.84 -2.37
CA ASN A 153 -9.83 19.38 -3.43
C ASN A 153 -10.27 18.95 -4.83
N SER A 154 -10.75 17.70 -4.97
CA SER A 154 -11.32 17.24 -6.25
C SER A 154 -12.53 18.09 -6.66
N ALA A 155 -13.40 18.47 -5.70
CA ALA A 155 -14.54 19.34 -5.98
C ALA A 155 -14.09 20.75 -6.40
N PHE A 156 -13.06 21.30 -5.75
CA PHE A 156 -12.49 22.60 -6.11
C PHE A 156 -11.90 22.62 -7.51
N LYS A 157 -11.13 21.59 -7.90
CA LYS A 157 -10.59 21.49 -9.26
C LYS A 157 -11.66 21.40 -10.35
N ILE A 158 -12.79 20.77 -10.05
CA ILE A 158 -13.94 20.78 -10.97
C ILE A 158 -14.55 22.19 -11.08
N ALA A 159 -14.67 22.89 -9.95
CA ALA A 159 -15.20 24.26 -9.93
C ALA A 159 -14.27 25.26 -10.64
N GLU A 160 -12.95 25.11 -10.47
CA GLU A 160 -11.92 25.87 -11.17
C GLU A 160 -12.05 25.72 -12.69
N SER A 161 -12.05 24.48 -13.18
CA SER A 161 -12.21 24.19 -14.62
C SER A 161 -13.53 24.71 -15.19
N ALA A 162 -14.62 24.64 -14.42
CA ALA A 162 -15.89 25.22 -14.81
C ALA A 162 -15.82 26.76 -14.91
N ASN A 163 -15.13 27.41 -13.98
CA ASN A 163 -14.94 28.86 -14.00
C ASN A 163 -14.03 29.31 -15.15
N GLU A 164 -12.95 28.59 -15.45
CA GLU A 164 -12.11 28.84 -16.63
C GLU A 164 -12.94 28.77 -17.92
N THR A 165 -13.77 27.73 -18.06
CA THR A 165 -14.69 27.59 -19.20
C THR A 165 -15.65 28.78 -19.30
N LEU A 166 -16.19 29.26 -18.17
CA LEU A 166 -17.06 30.45 -18.15
C LEU A 166 -16.31 31.73 -18.56
N GLN A 167 -15.03 31.87 -18.20
CA GLN A 167 -14.21 33.01 -18.61
C GLN A 167 -13.92 32.99 -20.11
N GLU A 168 -13.60 31.84 -20.68
CA GLU A 168 -13.42 31.67 -22.13
C GLU A 168 -14.69 32.07 -22.90
N LEU A 169 -15.86 31.62 -22.43
CA LEU A 169 -17.15 31.99 -23.04
C LEU A 169 -17.44 33.49 -22.97
N LYS A 170 -16.99 34.20 -21.92
CA LYS A 170 -17.13 35.67 -21.83
C LYS A 170 -16.25 36.43 -22.83
N GLN A 171 -15.16 35.82 -23.30
CA GLN A 171 -14.22 36.42 -24.25
C GLN A 171 -14.64 36.19 -25.72
N ASP A 172 -15.54 35.25 -25.97
CA ASP A 172 -16.06 35.00 -27.31
C ASP A 172 -17.10 36.08 -27.70
N SER A 173 -16.65 37.01 -28.55
CA SER A 173 -17.43 38.15 -29.08
C SER A 173 -18.69 37.78 -29.89
N SER A 174 -18.99 36.49 -30.06
CA SER A 174 -20.14 35.98 -30.81
C SER A 174 -21.37 35.63 -29.94
N ILE A 175 -21.26 35.70 -28.61
CA ILE A 175 -22.32 35.26 -27.68
C ILE A 175 -23.08 36.47 -27.11
N GLU A 176 -24.42 36.40 -27.10
CA GLU A 176 -25.31 37.38 -26.45
C GLU A 176 -24.81 37.73 -25.04
N LEU A 177 -24.90 39.02 -24.66
CA LEU A 177 -24.48 39.58 -23.36
C LEU A 177 -24.82 38.64 -22.19
N ILE A 178 -23.85 37.80 -21.79
CA ILE A 178 -23.97 36.96 -20.61
C ILE A 178 -24.09 37.91 -19.41
N PRO A 179 -25.14 37.79 -18.57
CA PRO A 179 -25.27 38.60 -17.36
C PRO A 179 -23.97 38.52 -16.56
N ASN A 180 -23.51 39.66 -16.04
CA ASN A 180 -22.27 39.71 -15.27
C ASN A 180 -22.48 39.03 -13.90
N LEU A 181 -22.48 37.70 -13.90
CA LEU A 181 -22.59 36.87 -12.71
C LEU A 181 -21.30 37.06 -11.90
N GLU A 182 -21.45 37.47 -10.64
CA GLU A 182 -20.35 37.61 -9.69
C GLU A 182 -19.56 36.30 -9.62
N GLN A 183 -18.22 36.41 -9.70
CA GLN A 183 -17.37 35.25 -9.49
C GLN A 183 -17.44 34.81 -8.03
N SER A 184 -17.55 33.49 -7.85
CA SER A 184 -17.58 32.87 -6.54
C SER A 184 -16.27 33.13 -5.79
N SER A 185 -16.35 33.69 -4.58
CA SER A 185 -15.20 34.12 -3.77
C SER A 185 -14.28 32.97 -3.28
N TYR A 186 -14.66 31.72 -3.54
CA TYR A 186 -13.93 30.53 -3.10
C TYR A 186 -12.69 30.20 -3.97
N LEU A 187 -12.53 30.81 -5.15
CA LEU A 187 -11.41 30.52 -6.06
C LEU A 187 -10.05 30.87 -5.45
N ALA A 188 -9.96 31.93 -4.64
CA ALA A 188 -8.71 32.32 -3.96
C ALA A 188 -8.25 31.31 -2.89
N ILE A 189 -9.12 30.39 -2.47
CA ILE A 189 -8.81 29.34 -1.48
C ILE A 189 -8.12 28.14 -2.17
N ILE A 190 -8.26 27.99 -3.49
CA ILE A 190 -7.83 26.80 -4.24
C ILE A 190 -6.31 26.67 -4.27
N ASP A 191 -5.58 27.74 -4.60
CA ASP A 191 -4.10 27.72 -4.63
C ASP A 191 -3.49 27.38 -3.27
N GLY A 192 -4.16 27.76 -2.18
CA GLY A 192 -3.73 27.44 -0.82
C GLY A 192 -3.84 25.95 -0.49
N ILE A 193 -4.80 25.22 -1.10
CA ILE A 193 -5.04 23.81 -0.81
C ILE A 193 -4.05 22.91 -1.55
N ASP A 194 -3.74 23.21 -2.82
CA ASP A 194 -2.75 22.44 -3.58
C ASP A 194 -1.35 22.57 -2.96
N ASN A 195 -0.94 23.80 -2.65
CA ASN A 195 0.32 24.04 -1.94
C ASN A 195 0.33 23.29 -0.60
N HIS A 196 -0.77 23.30 0.15
CA HIS A 196 -0.85 22.55 1.40
C HIS A 196 -0.69 21.04 1.20
N LEU A 197 -1.28 20.45 0.15
CA LEU A 197 -1.12 19.03 -0.15
C LEU A 197 0.31 18.67 -0.56
N GLU A 198 0.95 19.53 -1.36
CA GLU A 198 2.34 19.33 -1.79
C GLU A 198 3.32 19.47 -0.62
N GLU A 199 3.14 20.48 0.22
CA GLU A 199 3.93 20.72 1.43
C GLU A 199 3.77 19.63 2.50
N ASN A 200 2.74 18.79 2.41
CA ASN A 200 2.43 17.74 3.38
C ASN A 200 2.34 16.34 2.74
N ALA A 201 2.92 16.16 1.55
CA ALA A 201 2.83 14.94 0.77
C ALA A 201 3.51 13.73 1.43
N PHE A 202 4.50 13.95 2.29
CA PHE A 202 5.27 12.92 2.99
C PHE A 202 5.19 13.07 4.50
N THR A 203 5.16 11.95 5.21
CA THR A 203 5.30 11.87 6.65
C THR A 203 6.68 11.35 7.00
N VAL A 204 7.35 12.03 7.93
CA VAL A 204 8.62 11.63 8.52
C VAL A 204 8.36 11.22 9.96
N VAL A 205 8.71 9.98 10.30
CA VAL A 205 8.56 9.41 11.65
C VAL A 205 9.94 9.16 12.24
N LYS A 206 10.18 9.74 13.41
CA LYS A 206 11.34 9.52 14.27
C LYS A 206 10.90 8.78 15.53
N GLN A 207 11.84 8.49 16.42
CA GLN A 207 11.58 7.72 17.63
C GLN A 207 10.57 8.39 18.58
N GLU A 208 10.54 9.72 18.62
CA GLU A 208 9.70 10.49 19.57
C GLU A 208 8.71 11.45 18.89
N ASP A 209 8.83 11.65 17.57
CA ASP A 209 8.04 12.67 16.87
C ASP A 209 7.73 12.24 15.43
N SER A 210 6.67 12.81 14.87
CA SER A 210 6.31 12.66 13.46
C SER A 210 5.78 13.97 12.90
N PHE A 211 6.21 14.34 11.71
CA PHE A 211 5.74 15.53 11.02
C PHE A 211 5.53 15.28 9.53
N SER A 212 4.71 16.11 8.91
CA SER A 212 4.50 16.11 7.46
C SER A 212 5.42 17.11 6.76
N CYS A 213 5.81 16.81 5.53
CA CYS A 213 6.68 17.66 4.72
C CYS A 213 6.49 17.40 3.22
N SER A 214 7.09 18.26 2.39
CA SER A 214 7.10 18.10 0.95
C SER A 214 8.03 16.97 0.51
N LYS A 215 7.94 16.60 -0.76
CA LYS A 215 8.84 15.62 -1.35
C LYS A 215 10.30 16.10 -1.30
N GLU A 216 10.52 17.33 -1.74
CA GLU A 216 11.83 17.98 -1.77
C GLU A 216 12.42 18.02 -0.36
N LYS A 217 11.59 18.37 0.63
CA LYS A 217 12.03 18.38 2.02
C LYS A 217 12.38 16.99 2.54
N SER A 218 11.65 15.97 2.12
CA SER A 218 11.97 14.58 2.48
C SER A 218 13.31 14.11 1.89
N GLU A 219 13.62 14.54 0.67
CA GLU A 219 14.91 14.27 0.00
C GLU A 219 16.06 15.04 0.68
N GLU A 220 15.86 16.31 1.04
CA GLU A 220 16.81 17.08 1.85
C GLU A 220 17.11 16.42 3.20
N ILE A 221 16.10 15.80 3.84
CA ILE A 221 16.30 15.05 5.09
C ILE A 221 17.19 13.83 4.81
N ILE A 222 16.94 13.07 3.75
CA ILE A 222 17.78 11.92 3.39
C ILE A 222 19.23 12.36 3.19
N ASP A 223 19.45 13.44 2.44
CA ASP A 223 20.78 14.00 2.17
C ASP A 223 21.46 14.52 3.45
N HIS A 224 20.72 15.20 4.32
CA HIS A 224 21.23 15.68 5.61
C HIS A 224 21.72 14.53 6.50
N TYR A 225 20.99 13.41 6.52
CA TYR A 225 21.33 12.25 7.32
C TYR A 225 22.24 11.24 6.59
N GLU A 226 22.67 11.54 5.35
CA GLU A 226 23.46 10.64 4.51
C GLU A 226 24.73 10.15 5.21
N ARG A 227 25.42 11.01 5.98
CA ARG A 227 26.65 10.66 6.72
C ARG A 227 26.43 10.33 8.19
N SER A 228 25.17 10.34 8.64
CA SER A 228 24.84 10.12 10.03
C SER A 228 24.73 8.62 10.37
N ASN A 229 24.65 8.31 11.67
CA ASN A 229 24.36 6.95 12.15
C ASN A 229 22.86 6.61 12.14
N HIS A 230 22.03 7.27 11.32
CA HIS A 230 20.60 6.97 11.23
C HIS A 230 20.30 5.91 10.17
N LEU A 231 19.49 4.93 10.54
CA LEU A 231 18.89 3.99 9.59
C LEU A 231 17.63 4.62 9.00
N ILE A 232 17.63 4.90 7.70
CA ILE A 232 16.47 5.49 7.03
C ILE A 232 15.72 4.39 6.28
N LEU A 233 14.44 4.20 6.60
CA LEU A 233 13.52 3.36 5.85
C LEU A 233 12.62 4.25 5.00
N TYR A 234 12.86 4.28 3.69
CA TYR A 234 12.18 5.18 2.77
C TYR A 234 11.22 4.43 1.84
N PHE A 235 9.92 4.69 2.00
CA PHE A 235 8.84 4.22 1.12
C PHE A 235 8.58 5.25 0.01
N ALA A 236 9.45 5.27 -1.00
CA ALA A 236 9.33 6.20 -2.12
C ALA A 236 8.13 5.86 -3.02
N ASP A 237 7.84 6.76 -3.98
CA ASP A 237 6.75 6.61 -4.95
C ASP A 237 6.85 5.29 -5.75
N ARG A 238 8.08 4.85 -6.06
CA ARG A 238 8.33 3.68 -6.93
C ARG A 238 8.89 2.48 -6.20
N GLU A 239 9.73 2.67 -5.19
CA GLU A 239 10.51 1.60 -4.59
C GLU A 239 10.62 1.83 -3.08
N ASN A 240 10.84 0.76 -2.32
CA ASN A 240 11.16 0.88 -0.91
C ASN A 240 12.67 0.68 -0.76
N SER A 241 13.31 1.53 0.03
CA SER A 241 14.75 1.50 0.22
C SER A 241 15.12 1.59 1.69
N LEU A 242 16.21 0.92 2.02
CA LEU A 242 16.89 1.04 3.31
C LEU A 242 18.19 1.78 3.07
N ILE A 243 18.44 2.86 3.81
CA ILE A 243 19.59 3.73 3.61
C ILE A 243 20.35 3.85 4.95
N TYR A 244 21.67 3.71 4.90
CA TYR A 244 22.55 3.92 6.04
C TYR A 244 23.93 4.39 5.54
N LYS A 245 24.44 5.51 6.08
CA LYS A 245 25.77 6.06 5.73
C LYS A 245 26.02 6.18 4.21
N GLY A 246 25.02 6.67 3.46
CA GLY A 246 25.08 6.85 2.00
C GLY A 246 24.97 5.56 1.19
N ARG A 247 24.90 4.38 1.84
CA ARG A 247 24.61 3.10 1.16
C ARG A 247 23.11 2.86 1.16
N SER A 248 22.59 2.38 0.03
CA SER A 248 21.17 2.09 -0.15
C SER A 248 20.95 0.69 -0.71
N VAL A 249 19.93 0.00 -0.23
CA VAL A 249 19.46 -1.27 -0.78
C VAL A 249 17.95 -1.25 -0.94
N GLN A 250 17.46 -1.84 -2.03
CA GLN A 250 16.02 -2.01 -2.24
C GLN A 250 15.45 -3.12 -1.34
N LEU A 251 14.25 -2.85 -0.82
CA LEU A 251 13.45 -3.77 -0.03
C LEU A 251 12.18 -4.18 -0.78
N LEU A 252 11.80 -5.45 -0.60
CA LEU A 252 10.46 -5.91 -0.95
C LEU A 252 9.41 -5.23 -0.08
N GLY A 253 8.17 -5.13 -0.57
CA GLY A 253 7.06 -4.55 0.19
C GLY A 253 6.85 -5.20 1.56
N ASN A 254 6.90 -6.53 1.64
CA ASN A 254 6.79 -7.27 2.91
C ASN A 254 7.99 -7.05 3.83
N GLN A 255 9.21 -6.96 3.30
CA GLN A 255 10.42 -6.67 4.08
C GLN A 255 10.38 -5.27 4.69
N ALA A 256 9.96 -4.28 3.91
CA ALA A 256 9.81 -2.91 4.37
C ALA A 256 8.73 -2.79 5.45
N GLU A 257 7.60 -3.48 5.30
CA GLU A 257 6.53 -3.54 6.31
C GLU A 257 7.00 -4.22 7.60
N LEU A 258 7.68 -5.36 7.51
CA LEU A 258 8.26 -6.05 8.66
C LEU A 258 9.21 -5.14 9.42
N LEU A 259 10.16 -4.52 8.71
CA LEU A 259 11.16 -3.64 9.32
C LEU A 259 10.50 -2.42 9.96
N ARG A 260 9.54 -1.77 9.28
CA ARG A 260 8.75 -0.68 9.84
C ARG A 260 8.09 -1.09 11.16
N TYR A 261 7.45 -2.26 11.21
CA TYR A 261 6.81 -2.74 12.43
C TYR A 261 7.81 -2.94 13.58
N PHE A 262 8.98 -3.53 13.29
CA PHE A 262 10.02 -3.70 14.31
C PHE A 262 10.49 -2.36 14.87
N LEU A 263 10.79 -1.39 14.00
CA LEU A 263 11.28 -0.08 14.40
C LEU A 263 10.26 0.65 15.30
N LEU A 264 8.97 0.58 14.97
CA LEU A 264 7.93 1.35 15.66
C LEU A 264 7.35 0.68 16.91
N HIS A 265 7.30 -0.66 16.96
CA HIS A 265 6.42 -1.35 17.90
C HIS A 265 7.09 -2.40 18.77
N THR A 266 8.39 -2.62 18.59
CA THR A 266 9.10 -3.66 19.33
C THR A 266 10.23 -3.10 20.19
N THR A 267 10.37 -3.70 21.36
CA THR A 267 11.44 -3.49 22.32
C THR A 267 11.79 -4.84 22.94
N GLU A 268 12.84 -4.90 23.76
CA GLU A 268 13.21 -6.14 24.46
C GLU A 268 12.06 -6.69 25.35
N ASP A 269 11.29 -5.79 25.94
CA ASP A 269 10.13 -6.12 26.78
C ASP A 269 8.89 -6.47 25.95
N ARG A 270 8.81 -5.97 24.71
CA ARG A 270 7.70 -6.19 23.79
C ARG A 270 8.18 -6.76 22.44
N PRO A 271 8.68 -8.00 22.40
CA PRO A 271 9.09 -8.61 21.14
C PRO A 271 7.88 -9.09 20.33
N ALA A 272 7.97 -8.97 19.01
CA ALA A 272 6.92 -9.41 18.11
C ALA A 272 6.93 -10.94 17.91
N HIS A 273 5.73 -11.50 17.91
CA HIS A 273 5.49 -12.90 17.59
C HIS A 273 5.04 -13.05 16.12
N LYS A 274 5.25 -14.22 15.51
CA LYS A 274 4.92 -14.48 14.10
C LYS A 274 3.48 -14.11 13.70
N HIS A 275 2.52 -14.26 14.62
CA HIS A 275 1.08 -14.02 14.39
C HIS A 275 0.77 -12.56 14.04
N VAL A 276 1.57 -11.61 14.54
CA VAL A 276 1.47 -10.20 14.16
C VAL A 276 1.63 -10.01 12.65
N PHE A 277 2.40 -10.89 12.01
CA PHE A 277 2.79 -10.79 10.60
C PHE A 277 1.93 -11.63 9.65
N GLU A 278 0.83 -12.23 10.14
CA GLU A 278 -0.17 -12.91 9.31
C GLU A 278 -0.69 -12.10 8.11
N PRO A 279 -0.82 -10.75 8.20
CA PRO A 279 -1.23 -9.95 7.05
C PRO A 279 -0.24 -9.98 5.88
N ILE A 280 1.06 -10.25 6.12
CA ILE A 280 2.11 -10.10 5.09
C ILE A 280 2.97 -11.35 4.88
N ILE A 281 2.98 -12.30 5.80
CA ILE A 281 3.66 -13.59 5.65
C ILE A 281 2.64 -14.65 5.23
N THR A 282 3.03 -15.48 4.27
CA THR A 282 2.22 -16.60 3.79
C THR A 282 1.90 -17.56 4.93
N ILE A 283 0.62 -17.88 5.09
CA ILE A 283 0.13 -18.87 6.05
C ILE A 283 0.24 -20.25 5.40
N ASN A 284 0.80 -21.22 6.11
CA ASN A 284 0.80 -22.60 5.67
C ASN A 284 -0.63 -23.15 5.70
N ILE A 285 -1.15 -23.59 4.55
CA ILE A 285 -2.56 -24.00 4.40
C ILE A 285 -2.88 -25.23 5.27
N LYS A 286 -1.97 -26.21 5.36
CA LYS A 286 -2.19 -27.46 6.10
C LYS A 286 -2.26 -27.25 7.61
N ARG A 287 -1.51 -26.29 8.13
CA ARG A 287 -1.43 -26.00 9.57
C ARG A 287 -2.17 -24.75 10.00
N ASN A 288 -2.68 -23.97 9.05
CA ASN A 288 -3.31 -22.67 9.27
C ASN A 288 -2.47 -21.73 10.16
N GLU A 289 -1.14 -21.79 10.03
CA GLU A 289 -0.22 -20.94 10.78
C GLU A 289 0.99 -20.52 9.92
N ILE A 290 1.68 -19.46 10.35
CA ILE A 290 3.03 -19.17 9.86
C ILE A 290 3.99 -20.19 10.49
N LEU A 291 4.77 -20.89 9.68
CA LEU A 291 5.79 -21.81 10.20
C LEU A 291 6.94 -21.01 10.83
N ASN A 292 7.48 -21.52 11.96
CA ASN A 292 8.62 -20.88 12.63
C ASN A 292 9.85 -20.78 11.70
N ALA A 293 10.02 -21.73 10.78
CA ALA A 293 11.06 -21.69 9.75
C ALA A 293 10.87 -20.51 8.80
N THR A 294 9.66 -20.33 8.25
CA THR A 294 9.30 -19.20 7.37
C THR A 294 9.50 -17.87 8.09
N TYR A 295 9.08 -17.77 9.36
CA TYR A 295 9.28 -16.54 10.13
C TYR A 295 10.78 -16.23 10.33
N ARG A 296 11.58 -17.21 10.78
CA ARG A 296 13.04 -17.08 10.92
C ARG A 296 13.71 -16.68 9.60
N GLN A 297 13.28 -17.24 8.49
CA GLN A 297 13.82 -16.92 7.16
C GLN A 297 13.55 -15.48 6.75
N ASN A 298 12.34 -14.97 6.99
CA ASN A 298 12.01 -13.56 6.73
C ASN A 298 12.88 -12.61 7.56
N ILE A 299 13.08 -12.91 8.85
CA ILE A 299 13.96 -12.09 9.71
C ILE A 299 15.42 -12.16 9.25
N ARG A 300 15.89 -13.34 8.86
CA ARG A 300 17.24 -13.52 8.31
C ARG A 300 17.46 -12.63 7.10
N ARG A 301 16.52 -12.57 6.16
CA ARG A 301 16.61 -11.74 4.95
C ARG A 301 16.65 -10.25 5.26
N ILE A 302 15.86 -9.78 6.22
CA ILE A 302 15.91 -8.38 6.67
C ILE A 302 17.28 -8.07 7.28
N ARG A 303 17.82 -8.96 8.11
CA ARG A 303 19.19 -8.80 8.66
C ARG A 303 20.25 -8.80 7.56
N GLU A 304 20.08 -9.60 6.50
CA GLU A 304 20.96 -9.57 5.31
C GLU A 304 20.91 -8.19 4.64
N LYS A 305 19.73 -7.63 4.37
CA LYS A 305 19.57 -6.27 3.82
C LYS A 305 20.17 -5.17 4.70
N ILE A 306 20.04 -5.30 6.03
CA ILE A 306 20.66 -4.38 7.00
C ILE A 306 22.19 -4.45 6.91
N ARG A 307 22.77 -5.64 6.71
CA ARG A 307 24.22 -5.79 6.49
C ARG A 307 24.67 -5.22 5.14
N ASP A 308 23.86 -5.35 4.09
CA ASP A 308 24.18 -4.82 2.77
C ASP A 308 24.38 -3.28 2.79
N VAL A 309 23.68 -2.57 3.68
CA VAL A 309 23.86 -1.13 3.89
C VAL A 309 25.00 -0.79 4.86
N GLY A 310 25.72 -1.78 5.38
CA GLY A 310 26.93 -1.59 6.20
C GLY A 310 26.72 -1.61 7.71
N ILE A 311 25.57 -2.09 8.20
CA ILE A 311 25.35 -2.32 9.63
C ILE A 311 25.75 -3.77 9.96
N GLU A 312 26.92 -3.96 10.54
CA GLU A 312 27.44 -5.30 10.89
C GLU A 312 26.81 -5.86 12.18
N GLU A 313 26.40 -4.97 13.10
CA GLU A 313 25.76 -5.37 14.33
C GLU A 313 24.31 -5.82 14.14
N THR A 314 23.86 -6.76 14.97
CA THR A 314 22.47 -7.23 14.92
C THR A 314 21.58 -6.24 15.66
N ILE A 315 20.74 -5.50 14.91
CA ILE A 315 19.78 -4.53 15.48
C ILE A 315 18.38 -5.10 15.71
N ILE A 316 18.02 -6.19 15.01
CA ILE A 316 16.82 -6.98 15.30
C ILE A 316 17.27 -8.20 16.08
N GLU A 317 17.03 -8.24 17.38
CA GLU A 317 17.46 -9.32 18.27
C GLU A 317 16.38 -10.40 18.44
N ASN A 318 16.79 -11.59 18.88
CA ASN A 318 15.89 -12.73 19.11
C ASN A 318 15.67 -12.91 20.60
N LYS A 319 14.42 -13.19 20.98
CA LYS A 319 14.04 -13.70 22.30
C LYS A 319 13.21 -14.95 22.09
N THR A 320 13.31 -15.92 22.99
CA THR A 320 12.42 -17.09 22.95
C THR A 320 11.40 -16.95 24.07
N ILE A 321 10.12 -16.95 23.70
CA ILE A 321 9.00 -16.88 24.66
C ILE A 321 8.10 -18.09 24.39
N ASN A 322 7.86 -18.91 25.41
CA ASN A 322 7.01 -20.11 25.31
C ASN A 322 7.41 -21.03 24.13
N ASN A 323 8.71 -21.31 23.97
CA ASN A 323 9.29 -22.09 22.86
C ASN A 323 9.05 -21.55 21.45
N ASN A 324 8.55 -20.31 21.32
CA ASN A 324 8.39 -19.64 20.05
C ASN A 324 9.45 -18.55 19.85
N PRO A 325 10.03 -18.46 18.64
CA PRO A 325 10.95 -17.38 18.32
C PRO A 325 10.17 -16.06 18.23
N THR A 326 10.59 -15.07 19.01
CA THR A 326 10.14 -13.68 18.92
C THR A 326 11.33 -12.78 18.62
N TYR A 327 11.06 -11.60 18.07
CA TYR A 327 12.11 -10.66 17.67
C TYR A 327 11.76 -9.23 18.04
N TYR A 328 12.78 -8.41 18.28
CA TYR A 328 12.60 -7.01 18.61
C TYR A 328 13.73 -6.15 18.08
N PHE A 329 13.45 -4.87 17.87
CA PHE A 329 14.46 -3.87 17.58
C PHE A 329 15.13 -3.42 18.88
N ASN A 330 16.46 -3.43 18.93
CA ASN A 330 17.22 -3.15 20.16
C ASN A 330 17.55 -1.67 20.38
N HIS A 331 17.12 -0.78 19.48
CA HIS A 331 17.29 0.68 19.58
C HIS A 331 18.76 1.16 19.68
N LYS A 332 19.75 0.34 19.29
CA LYS A 332 21.17 0.75 19.28
C LYS A 332 21.48 1.81 18.22
N ILE A 333 20.69 1.84 17.15
CA ILE A 333 20.83 2.78 16.04
C ILE A 333 19.54 3.62 15.96
N PRO A 334 19.61 4.96 15.90
CA PRO A 334 18.43 5.76 15.65
C PRO A 334 17.89 5.50 14.24
N TYR A 335 16.58 5.65 14.06
CA TYR A 335 15.94 5.43 12.78
C TYR A 335 15.09 6.62 12.34
N ILE A 336 14.86 6.70 11.03
CA ILE A 336 13.91 7.61 10.40
C ILE A 336 13.08 6.80 9.41
N ILE A 337 11.75 6.91 9.47
CA ILE A 337 10.86 6.30 8.49
C ILE A 337 10.23 7.43 7.68
N ILE A 338 10.34 7.34 6.35
CA ILE A 338 9.77 8.34 5.44
C ILE A 338 8.80 7.61 4.52
N HIS A 339 7.56 8.10 4.42
CA HIS A 339 6.56 7.54 3.53
C HIS A 339 5.60 8.62 3.06
N ARG A 340 4.89 8.39 1.95
CA ARG A 340 3.82 9.32 1.55
C ARG A 340 2.70 9.31 2.59
N THR A 341 2.09 10.46 2.83
CA THR A 341 0.99 10.64 3.81
C THR A 341 -0.27 9.82 3.44
N ASP A 342 -0.43 9.49 2.16
CA ASP A 342 -1.50 8.65 1.61
C ASP A 342 -1.17 7.14 1.60
N THR A 343 0.02 6.75 2.08
CA THR A 343 0.44 5.34 2.12
C THR A 343 -0.42 4.57 3.10
N SER A 344 -0.89 3.39 2.65
CA SER A 344 -1.60 2.44 3.49
C SER A 344 -0.68 1.28 3.84
N PHE A 345 -0.42 1.10 5.14
CA PHE A 345 0.38 -0.03 5.62
C PHE A 345 -0.48 -1.25 5.94
N LEU A 346 0.05 -2.43 5.67
CA LEU A 346 -0.62 -3.72 5.90
C LEU A 346 -0.59 -4.14 7.37
N LEU A 347 0.46 -3.72 8.09
CA LEU A 347 0.58 -3.90 9.52
C LEU A 347 0.17 -2.61 10.20
N SER A 348 -1.07 -2.59 10.69
CA SER A 348 -1.58 -1.55 11.59
C SER A 348 -1.22 -1.87 13.05
N VAL A 349 -1.25 -0.81 13.87
CA VAL A 349 -1.04 -0.83 15.33
C VAL A 349 -2.09 -1.67 16.03
#